data_AF-W9XNS0-F1
#
_entry.id   AF-W9XNS0-F1
#
_cell.length_a   1.000
_cell.length_b   1.000
_cell.length_c   1.000
_cell.angle_alpha   90.00
_cell.angle_beta   90.00
_cell.angle_gamma   90.00
#
_symmetry.space_group_name_H-M   'P 1'
#
loop_
_entity.id
_entity.type
_entity.pdbx_description
1 polymer ?
#
loop_
_entity_poly.entity_id
_entity_poly.type
_entity_poly.pdbx_seq_one_letter_code
_entity_poly.pdbx_strand_id
1 'polypeptide(L)'
;MGPLEVDTDEFEVGKVFTGPDSDELVLFYEHRRFILMMTKPETREDDHDHVVADLLQKIEEANDDPDPMTFVRCLEDVEDLAISACKQTLITLATSGQQPNSKQTSLSLEDFLYPPTFYLQLHSVKGTLQAVRVEDVSEIASMLDPVHLTVDLEPGSVPELPSVEIEVMEDLFMRQILKVKISTNGQVCVFKSATYGNEDQLKREINVLRQISETWEPGDPSRLHVPRLLGLATSGGGGQILGILEEFVDGTNLYQFNIDDAPSAQRQQ
;
A
#
# COMPACT_ATOMS: atom_id res chain seq x y z
N MET A 1 -21.88 17.26 -26.04
CA MET A 1 -21.41 16.23 -25.09
C MET A 1 -20.79 17.00 -23.94
N GLY A 2 -21.40 16.94 -22.75
CA GLY A 2 -20.79 17.52 -21.55
C GLY A 2 -19.61 16.66 -21.10
N PRO A 3 -18.62 17.22 -20.40
CA PRO A 3 -17.61 16.42 -19.74
C PRO A 3 -18.32 15.55 -18.68
N LEU A 4 -18.02 14.27 -18.67
CA LEU A 4 -18.42 13.38 -17.58
C LEU A 4 -17.72 13.88 -16.32
N GLU A 5 -18.49 14.44 -15.39
CA GLU A 5 -18.09 14.49 -13.98
C GLU A 5 -18.02 13.04 -13.52
N VAL A 6 -16.82 12.48 -13.59
CA VAL A 6 -16.47 11.20 -12.97
C VAL A 6 -16.16 11.53 -11.52
N ASP A 7 -16.71 10.78 -10.57
CA ASP A 7 -16.44 10.92 -9.13
C ASP A 7 -14.94 10.74 -8.82
N THR A 8 -14.42 11.44 -7.83
CA THR A 8 -13.07 11.24 -7.27
C THR A 8 -12.94 9.92 -6.52
N ASP A 9 -14.06 9.28 -6.16
CA ASP A 9 -14.17 8.00 -5.43
C ASP A 9 -13.51 6.78 -6.11
N GLU A 10 -13.02 6.91 -7.35
CA GLU A 10 -12.38 5.79 -8.07
C GLU A 10 -10.87 5.63 -7.79
N PHE A 11 -10.20 6.64 -7.22
CA PHE A 11 -8.76 6.58 -6.93
C PHE A 11 -8.52 6.19 -5.48
N GLU A 12 -7.66 5.20 -5.26
CA GLU A 12 -7.19 4.82 -3.93
C GLU A 12 -5.87 5.55 -3.62
N VAL A 13 -5.84 6.33 -2.55
CA VAL A 13 -4.61 6.98 -2.05
C VAL A 13 -3.83 5.98 -1.21
N GLY A 14 -2.58 5.74 -1.57
CA GLY A 14 -1.69 4.79 -0.90
C GLY A 14 -0.87 5.42 0.23
N LYS A 15 0.05 6.31 -0.14
CA LYS A 15 0.98 6.99 0.77
C LYS A 15 1.31 8.39 0.26
N VAL A 16 1.46 9.32 1.20
CA VAL A 16 2.06 10.64 0.97
C VAL A 16 3.42 10.65 1.66
N PHE A 17 4.49 10.90 0.90
CA PHE A 17 5.82 11.12 1.44
C PHE A 17 6.11 12.60 1.39
N THR A 18 6.37 13.21 2.54
CA THR A 18 6.79 14.60 2.60
C THR A 18 8.29 14.69 2.83
N GLY A 19 8.97 15.48 2.01
CA GLY A 19 10.42 15.63 2.02
C GLY A 19 10.83 17.10 1.94
N PRO A 20 12.08 17.45 2.31
CA PRO A 20 12.53 18.84 2.31
C PRO A 20 12.49 19.50 0.92
N ASP A 21 12.69 18.71 -0.14
CA ASP A 21 12.82 19.20 -1.52
C ASP A 21 11.73 18.69 -2.48
N SER A 22 11.02 17.62 -2.11
CA SER A 22 9.96 17.01 -2.91
C SER A 22 8.96 16.27 -2.05
N ASP A 23 7.69 16.37 -2.43
CA ASP A 23 6.61 15.56 -1.88
C ASP A 23 6.11 14.57 -2.94
N GLU A 24 5.83 13.34 -2.52
CA GLU A 24 5.36 12.27 -3.38
C GLU A 24 3.99 11.77 -2.93
N LEU A 25 3.06 11.64 -3.86
CA LEU A 25 1.74 11.07 -3.64
C LEU A 25 1.59 9.80 -4.48
N VAL A 26 1.33 8.69 -3.81
CA VAL A 26 1.11 7.39 -4.45
C VAL A 26 -0.39 7.15 -4.60
N LEU A 27 -0.84 7.00 -5.84
CA LEU A 27 -2.24 6.71 -6.20
C LEU A 27 -2.36 5.35 -6.88
N PHE A 28 -3.50 4.69 -6.69
CA PHE A 28 -3.86 3.46 -7.36
C PHE A 28 -5.16 3.63 -8.14
N TYR A 29 -5.18 3.11 -9.37
CA TYR A 29 -6.38 3.06 -10.22
C TYR A 29 -6.27 1.87 -11.18
N GLU A 30 -7.33 1.05 -11.27
CA GLU A 30 -7.39 -0.09 -12.20
C GLU A 30 -6.15 -1.00 -12.14
N HIS A 31 -5.69 -1.32 -10.93
CA HIS A 31 -4.49 -2.16 -10.65
C HIS A 31 -3.19 -1.58 -11.21
N ARG A 32 -3.10 -0.26 -11.32
CA ARG A 32 -1.88 0.45 -11.69
C ARG A 32 -1.53 1.43 -10.59
N ARG A 33 -0.24 1.65 -10.43
CA ARG A 33 0.32 2.60 -9.46
C ARG A 33 0.76 3.85 -10.20
N PHE A 34 0.46 5.00 -9.63
CA PHE A 34 0.89 6.30 -10.12
C PHE A 34 1.63 7.00 -9.00
N ILE A 35 2.84 7.48 -9.30
CA ILE A 35 3.64 8.25 -8.36
C ILE A 35 3.62 9.68 -8.89
N LEU A 36 2.92 10.54 -8.16
CA LEU A 36 2.85 11.96 -8.44
C LEU A 36 3.92 12.67 -7.62
N MET A 37 4.82 13.36 -8.31
CA MET A 37 5.88 14.15 -7.69
C MET A 37 5.53 15.62 -7.72
N MET A 38 5.71 16.27 -6.58
CA MET A 38 5.61 17.72 -6.40
C MET A 38 7.00 18.22 -6.00
N THR A 39 7.68 18.88 -6.94
CA THR A 39 9.03 19.41 -6.73
C THR A 39 8.98 20.92 -6.59
N LYS A 40 9.76 21.49 -5.67
CA LYS A 40 9.91 22.95 -5.60
C LYS A 40 10.54 23.47 -6.90
N PRO A 41 9.96 24.49 -7.54
CA PRO A 41 10.57 25.09 -8.72
C PRO A 41 11.89 25.78 -8.36
N GLU A 42 12.94 25.59 -9.16
CA GLU A 42 14.28 26.15 -8.93
C GLU A 42 14.31 27.69 -9.03
N THR A 43 13.38 28.28 -9.79
CA THR A 43 13.31 29.73 -9.99
C THR A 43 11.86 30.23 -9.98
N ARG A 44 11.59 31.32 -9.24
CA ARG A 44 10.32 32.04 -9.27
C ARG A 44 10.37 33.13 -10.35
N GLU A 45 10.40 32.72 -11.61
CA GLU A 45 10.54 33.68 -12.72
C GLU A 45 9.20 34.30 -13.17
N ASP A 46 8.05 33.71 -12.85
CA ASP A 46 6.73 34.24 -13.20
C ASP A 46 5.72 34.12 -12.03
N ASP A 47 5.23 35.27 -11.54
CA ASP A 47 4.30 35.49 -10.41
C ASP A 47 2.93 34.78 -10.56
N HIS A 48 2.71 34.05 -11.66
CA HIS A 48 1.46 33.36 -12.00
C HIS A 48 1.59 31.85 -12.16
N ASP A 49 2.77 31.26 -11.93
CA ASP A 49 3.01 29.82 -12.11
C ASP A 49 3.58 29.13 -10.86
N HIS A 50 2.92 29.36 -9.72
CA HIS A 50 3.41 28.92 -8.40
C HIS A 50 2.47 27.96 -7.66
N VAL A 51 1.44 27.40 -8.32
CA VAL A 51 0.45 26.56 -7.63
C VAL A 51 1.09 25.38 -6.89
N VAL A 52 2.10 24.72 -7.48
CA VAL A 52 2.86 23.64 -6.82
C VAL A 52 3.67 24.16 -5.63
N ALA A 53 4.31 25.32 -5.77
CA ALA A 53 5.09 25.91 -4.67
C ALA A 53 4.18 26.34 -3.51
N ASP A 54 3.00 26.87 -3.80
CA ASP A 54 1.99 27.24 -2.80
C ASP A 54 1.45 26.00 -2.07
N LEU A 55 1.29 24.87 -2.75
CA LEU A 55 0.90 23.60 -2.11
C LEU A 55 1.98 23.10 -1.17
N LEU A 56 3.24 23.05 -1.61
CA LEU A 56 4.36 22.62 -0.78
C LEU A 56 4.51 23.54 0.44
N GLN A 57 4.36 24.85 0.27
CA GLN A 57 4.38 25.80 1.39
C GLN A 57 3.24 25.56 2.38
N LYS A 58 2.02 25.25 1.91
CA LYS A 58 0.90 24.93 2.80
C LYS A 58 1.16 23.66 3.61
N ILE A 59 1.77 22.64 3.01
CA ILE A 59 2.15 21.41 3.71
C ILE A 59 3.15 21.71 4.83
N GLU A 60 4.18 22.52 4.54
CA GLU A 60 5.17 22.96 5.53
C GLU A 60 4.52 23.74 6.68
N GLU A 61 3.68 24.73 6.36
CA GLU A 61 2.98 25.54 7.36
C GLU A 61 2.04 24.69 8.22
N ALA A 62 1.34 23.73 7.63
CA ALA A 62 0.43 22.83 8.34
C ALA A 62 1.18 21.82 9.22
N ASN A 63 2.39 21.42 8.85
CA ASN A 63 3.22 20.52 9.64
C ASN A 63 3.78 21.18 10.90
N ASP A 64 4.01 22.50 10.86
CA ASP A 64 4.47 23.29 12.01
C ASP A 64 3.31 23.77 12.91
N ASP A 65 2.05 23.50 12.53
CA ASP A 65 0.87 23.90 13.28
C ASP A 65 0.70 23.05 14.56
N PRO A 66 0.35 23.67 15.71
CA PRO A 66 0.15 22.93 16.95
C PRO A 66 -1.08 22.01 16.96
N ASP A 67 -2.05 22.18 16.05
CA ASP A 67 -3.20 21.29 15.89
C ASP A 67 -2.87 20.14 14.93
N PRO A 68 -2.81 18.88 15.41
CA PRO A 68 -2.50 17.74 14.54
C PRO A 68 -3.53 17.52 13.43
N MET A 69 -4.75 18.07 13.55
CA MET A 69 -5.77 17.96 12.50
C MET A 69 -5.54 18.91 11.34
N THR A 70 -4.78 20.00 11.52
CA THR A 70 -4.46 20.96 10.45
C THR A 70 -3.66 20.28 9.35
N PHE A 71 -2.65 19.50 9.72
CA PHE A 71 -1.84 18.74 8.79
C PHE A 71 -2.67 17.71 8.01
N VAL A 72 -3.51 16.93 8.70
CA VAL A 72 -4.36 15.91 8.06
C VAL A 72 -5.28 16.53 7.00
N ARG A 73 -5.98 17.62 7.34
CA ARG A 73 -6.88 18.31 6.40
C ARG A 73 -6.12 18.92 5.23
N CYS A 74 -4.93 19.46 5.48
CA CYS A 74 -4.08 20.00 4.43
C CYS A 74 -3.68 18.90 3.43
N LEU A 75 -3.35 17.69 3.91
CA LEU A 75 -3.06 16.56 3.04
C LEU A 75 -4.28 16.13 2.22
N GLU A 76 -5.46 16.04 2.84
CA GLU A 76 -6.72 15.74 2.12
C GLU A 76 -6.98 16.76 0.99
N ASP A 77 -6.82 18.05 1.26
CA ASP A 77 -6.98 19.12 0.25
C ASP A 77 -5.96 19.01 -0.90
N VAL A 78 -4.71 18.66 -0.57
CA VAL A 78 -3.62 18.47 -1.55
C VAL A 78 -3.90 17.24 -2.41
N GLU A 79 -4.35 16.14 -1.80
CA GLU A 79 -4.72 14.90 -2.49
C GLU A 79 -5.83 15.16 -3.50
N ASP A 80 -6.93 15.80 -3.08
CA ASP A 80 -8.07 16.13 -3.95
C ASP A 80 -7.65 17.00 -5.14
N LEU A 81 -6.83 18.02 -4.88
CA LEU A 81 -6.35 18.92 -5.92
C LEU A 81 -5.40 18.21 -6.91
N ALA A 82 -4.48 17.38 -6.39
CA ALA A 82 -3.56 16.60 -7.20
C ALA A 82 -4.32 15.60 -8.09
N ILE A 83 -5.26 14.84 -7.50
CA ILE A 83 -6.13 13.89 -8.21
C ILE A 83 -6.91 14.63 -9.30
N SER A 84 -7.55 15.75 -8.98
CA SER A 84 -8.31 16.54 -9.96
C SER A 84 -7.43 17.01 -11.13
N ALA A 85 -6.19 17.45 -10.85
CA ALA A 85 -5.28 17.95 -11.88
C ALA A 85 -4.76 16.84 -12.81
N CYS A 86 -4.57 15.62 -12.30
CA CYS A 86 -3.97 14.53 -13.04
C CYS A 86 -4.98 13.52 -13.63
N LYS A 87 -6.24 13.56 -13.19
CA LYS A 87 -7.29 12.57 -13.48
C LYS A 87 -7.33 12.07 -14.93
N GLN A 88 -7.40 13.00 -15.88
CA GLN A 88 -7.49 12.63 -17.30
C GLN A 88 -6.23 11.91 -17.80
N THR A 89 -5.06 12.34 -17.32
CA THR A 89 -3.78 11.69 -17.62
C THR A 89 -3.72 10.29 -17.00
N LEU A 90 -4.16 10.14 -15.75
CA LEU A 90 -4.21 8.84 -15.07
C LEU A 90 -5.09 7.84 -15.82
N ILE A 91 -6.33 8.22 -16.16
CA ILE A 91 -7.28 7.38 -16.89
C ILE A 91 -6.72 7.00 -18.27
N THR A 92 -6.12 7.96 -18.98
CA THR A 92 -5.53 7.70 -20.30
C THR A 92 -4.38 6.70 -20.22
N LEU A 93 -3.51 6.83 -19.22
CA LEU A 93 -2.41 5.89 -19.00
C LEU A 93 -2.91 4.52 -18.54
N ALA A 94 -3.99 4.47 -17.73
CA ALA A 94 -4.55 3.23 -17.25
C ALA A 94 -5.19 2.39 -18.36
N THR A 95 -5.88 3.06 -19.28
CA THR A 95 -6.56 2.43 -20.42
C THR A 95 -5.60 2.16 -21.59
N SER A 96 -4.48 2.90 -21.67
CA SER A 96 -3.40 2.63 -22.63
C SER A 96 -2.75 1.28 -22.33
N GLY A 97 -3.15 0.25 -23.07
CA GLY A 97 -2.64 -1.12 -22.96
C GLY A 97 -3.62 -2.16 -22.44
N GLN A 98 -4.86 -1.77 -22.06
CA GLN A 98 -5.90 -2.77 -21.80
C GLN A 98 -6.33 -3.44 -23.11
N GLN A 99 -6.13 -4.76 -23.22
CA GLN A 99 -6.82 -5.54 -24.24
C GLN A 99 -8.30 -5.69 -23.84
N PRO A 100 -9.27 -5.45 -24.74
CA PRO A 100 -10.71 -5.37 -24.42
C PRO A 100 -11.36 -6.68 -23.93
N ASN A 101 -10.59 -7.76 -23.74
CA ASN A 101 -11.10 -9.10 -23.41
C ASN A 101 -10.46 -9.74 -22.17
N SER A 102 -9.67 -9.04 -21.35
CA SER A 102 -9.22 -9.59 -20.07
C SER A 102 -10.40 -9.59 -19.09
N LYS A 103 -11.16 -10.68 -19.05
CA LYS A 103 -11.94 -11.02 -17.86
C LYS A 103 -10.96 -10.96 -16.68
N GLN A 104 -11.37 -10.27 -15.63
CA GLN A 104 -10.62 -10.07 -14.39
C GLN A 104 -10.10 -11.42 -13.87
N THR A 105 -8.90 -11.79 -14.29
CA THR A 105 -8.13 -12.89 -13.72
C THR A 105 -7.80 -12.42 -12.32
N SER A 106 -8.06 -13.25 -11.31
CA SER A 106 -7.58 -12.99 -9.96
C SER A 106 -6.10 -12.63 -10.04
N LEU A 107 -5.73 -11.43 -9.55
CA LEU A 107 -4.35 -10.99 -9.58
C LEU A 107 -3.55 -11.85 -8.60
N SER A 108 -2.35 -12.26 -9.04
CA SER A 108 -1.40 -12.87 -8.12
C SER A 108 -1.01 -11.87 -7.05
N LEU A 109 -0.54 -12.36 -5.91
CA LEU A 109 -0.03 -11.51 -4.84
C LEU A 109 1.05 -10.54 -5.32
N GLU A 110 1.96 -11.00 -6.18
CA GLU A 110 3.07 -10.19 -6.68
C GLU A 110 2.60 -9.10 -7.64
N ASP A 111 1.65 -9.41 -8.54
CA ASP A 111 1.05 -8.40 -9.44
C ASP A 111 0.29 -7.33 -8.65
N PHE A 112 -0.33 -7.71 -7.52
CA PHE A 112 -1.04 -6.78 -6.66
C PHE A 112 -0.10 -5.86 -5.87
N LEU A 113 1.03 -6.39 -5.39
CA LEU A 113 2.02 -5.63 -4.62
C LEU A 113 2.90 -4.74 -5.51
N TYR A 114 3.24 -5.21 -6.71
CA TYR A 114 4.13 -4.53 -7.64
C TYR A 114 3.45 -4.28 -9.00
N PRO A 115 2.34 -3.53 -9.02
CA PRO A 115 1.62 -3.27 -10.25
C PRO A 115 2.44 -2.39 -11.20
N PRO A 116 2.08 -2.37 -12.50
CA PRO A 116 2.65 -1.42 -13.45
C PRO A 116 2.59 0.01 -12.89
N THR A 117 3.75 0.65 -12.84
CA THR A 117 3.93 1.95 -12.17
C THR A 117 4.23 3.05 -13.19
N PHE A 118 3.54 4.17 -13.08
CA PHE A 118 3.75 5.37 -13.88
C PHE A 118 4.23 6.50 -12.98
N TYR A 119 5.24 7.24 -13.46
CA TYR A 119 5.79 8.38 -12.76
C TYR A 119 5.32 9.65 -13.45
N LEU A 120 4.82 10.58 -12.65
CA LEU A 120 4.25 11.84 -13.12
C LEU A 120 4.78 12.96 -12.24
N GLN A 121 4.98 14.12 -12.84
CA GLN A 121 5.33 15.34 -12.12
C GLN A 121 4.21 16.35 -12.29
N LEU A 122 3.80 16.95 -11.18
CA LEU A 122 2.86 18.06 -11.19
C LEU A 122 3.62 19.35 -11.51
N HIS A 123 3.15 20.05 -12.54
CA HIS A 123 3.67 21.33 -12.99
C HIS A 123 2.57 22.38 -12.95
N SER A 124 2.92 23.61 -12.60
CA SER A 124 2.07 24.76 -12.85
C SER A 124 2.33 25.24 -14.28
N VAL A 125 1.28 25.34 -15.08
CA VAL A 125 1.32 25.94 -16.41
C VAL A 125 0.21 26.98 -16.50
N LYS A 126 0.60 28.26 -16.60
CA LYS A 126 -0.33 29.41 -16.65
C LYS A 126 -1.32 29.43 -15.47
N GLY A 127 -0.85 29.08 -14.28
CA GLY A 127 -1.66 29.04 -13.05
C GLY A 127 -2.61 27.85 -12.97
N THR A 128 -2.43 26.83 -13.82
CA THR A 128 -3.18 25.56 -13.75
C THR A 128 -2.24 24.40 -13.51
N LEU A 129 -2.64 23.46 -12.65
CA LEU A 129 -1.87 22.24 -12.43
C LEU A 129 -2.06 21.26 -13.58
N GLN A 130 -0.95 20.69 -14.04
CA GLN A 130 -0.92 19.65 -15.06
C GLN A 130 0.05 18.55 -14.66
N ALA A 131 -0.32 17.29 -14.91
CA ALA A 131 0.55 16.15 -14.71
C ALA A 131 1.27 15.79 -16.01
N VAL A 132 2.60 15.77 -15.96
CA VAL A 132 3.47 15.38 -17.08
C VAL A 132 4.15 14.07 -16.75
N ARG A 133 4.18 13.13 -17.70
CA ARG A 133 4.86 11.85 -17.53
C ARG A 133 6.37 12.05 -17.45
N VAL A 134 6.99 11.41 -16.46
CA VAL A 134 8.44 11.35 -16.31
C VAL A 134 8.93 10.03 -16.91
N GLU A 135 9.89 10.14 -17.84
CA GLU A 135 10.49 8.96 -18.50
C GLU A 135 11.79 8.51 -17.85
N ASP A 136 12.57 9.44 -17.29
CA ASP A 136 13.78 9.14 -16.53
C ASP A 136 13.46 9.05 -15.04
N VAL A 137 13.43 7.83 -14.52
CA VAL A 137 13.00 7.51 -13.15
C VAL A 137 14.15 6.94 -12.31
N SER A 138 15.38 7.05 -12.82
CA SER A 138 16.58 6.42 -12.27
C SER A 138 16.86 6.83 -10.82
N GLU A 139 16.52 8.07 -10.46
CA GLU A 139 16.73 8.62 -9.11
C GLU A 139 15.58 8.28 -8.14
N ILE A 140 14.39 7.95 -8.65
CA ILE A 140 13.14 7.84 -7.87
C ILE A 140 12.74 6.37 -7.64
N ALA A 141 13.09 5.46 -8.56
CA ALA A 141 12.60 4.08 -8.54
C ALA A 141 12.99 3.28 -7.28
N SER A 142 14.09 3.64 -6.60
CA SER A 142 14.70 2.83 -5.55
C SER A 142 13.84 2.64 -4.28
N MET A 143 12.95 3.58 -3.95
CA MET A 143 12.15 3.52 -2.71
C MET A 143 10.91 2.63 -2.81
N LEU A 144 10.52 2.23 -4.01
CA LEU A 144 9.28 1.49 -4.28
C LEU A 144 9.52 0.12 -4.92
N ASP A 145 10.80 -0.27 -4.96
CA ASP A 145 11.24 -1.60 -5.35
C ASP A 145 10.89 -2.65 -4.28
N PRO A 146 10.74 -3.92 -4.67
CA PRO A 146 10.51 -5.02 -3.74
C PRO A 146 11.54 -5.09 -2.63
N VAL A 147 11.09 -5.08 -1.38
CA VAL A 147 11.98 -5.22 -0.23
C VAL A 147 12.46 -6.66 -0.09
N HIS A 148 13.77 -6.83 0.03
CA HIS A 148 14.38 -8.14 0.21
C HIS A 148 14.33 -8.54 1.69
N LEU A 149 13.33 -9.34 2.08
CA LEU A 149 13.30 -9.91 3.41
C LEU A 149 14.25 -11.11 3.51
N THR A 150 15.45 -10.89 4.07
CA THR A 150 16.36 -12.00 4.40
C THR A 150 16.02 -12.55 5.78
N VAL A 151 15.60 -13.81 5.84
CA VAL A 151 15.30 -14.51 7.10
C VAL A 151 16.24 -15.70 7.24
N ASP A 152 17.02 -15.73 8.31
CA ASP A 152 17.93 -16.84 8.62
C ASP A 152 17.11 -18.00 9.21
N LEU A 153 16.48 -18.79 8.34
CA LEU A 153 15.72 -19.98 8.70
C LEU A 153 16.45 -21.25 8.27
N GLU A 154 16.30 -22.32 9.05
CA GLU A 154 16.72 -23.64 8.59
C GLU A 154 15.85 -24.06 7.39
N PRO A 155 16.44 -24.63 6.33
CA PRO A 155 15.68 -25.07 5.16
C PRO A 155 14.52 -26.00 5.55
N GLY A 156 13.30 -25.66 5.13
CA GLY A 156 12.10 -26.46 5.39
C GLY A 156 11.47 -26.26 6.77
N SER A 157 11.99 -25.38 7.63
CA SER A 157 11.37 -25.05 8.92
C SER A 157 10.05 -24.30 8.78
N VAL A 158 9.88 -23.51 7.71
CA VAL A 158 8.65 -22.78 7.38
C VAL A 158 8.34 -23.02 5.90
N PRO A 159 7.08 -23.36 5.53
CA PRO A 159 6.71 -23.53 4.14
C PRO A 159 6.88 -22.24 3.34
N GLU A 160 7.46 -22.33 2.15
CA GLU A 160 7.51 -21.24 1.18
C GLU A 160 6.43 -21.45 0.13
N LEU A 161 5.60 -20.44 -0.10
CA LEU A 161 4.52 -20.44 -1.09
C LEU A 161 4.79 -19.40 -2.16
N PRO A 162 4.81 -19.78 -3.45
CA PRO A 162 5.03 -18.83 -4.52
C PRO A 162 3.83 -17.90 -4.67
N SER A 163 4.08 -16.62 -4.98
CA SER A 163 3.09 -15.55 -5.14
C SER A 163 1.96 -15.88 -6.11
N VAL A 164 2.26 -16.66 -7.16
CA VAL A 164 1.29 -17.13 -8.17
C VAL A 164 0.21 -18.06 -7.60
N GLU A 165 0.49 -18.72 -6.48
CA GLU A 165 -0.47 -19.58 -5.79
C GLU A 165 -1.34 -18.79 -4.80
N ILE A 166 -1.07 -17.51 -4.58
CA ILE A 166 -1.74 -16.68 -3.58
C ILE A 166 -2.63 -15.66 -4.29
N GLU A 167 -3.93 -15.80 -4.08
CA GLU A 167 -4.96 -14.90 -4.61
C GLU A 167 -5.29 -13.83 -3.56
N VAL A 168 -5.22 -12.56 -3.94
CA VAL A 168 -5.63 -11.45 -3.07
C VAL A 168 -7.16 -11.34 -3.05
N MET A 169 -7.74 -11.38 -1.85
CA MET A 169 -9.19 -11.26 -1.65
C MET A 169 -9.61 -9.86 -1.22
N GLU A 170 -8.84 -9.26 -0.31
CA GLU A 170 -9.19 -7.99 0.34
C GLU A 170 -7.91 -7.29 0.82
N ASP A 171 -7.84 -5.98 0.64
CA ASP A 171 -6.84 -5.14 1.27
C ASP A 171 -7.35 -4.69 2.63
N LEU A 172 -6.74 -5.20 3.70
CA LEU A 172 -7.14 -4.91 5.07
C LEU A 172 -6.44 -3.65 5.59
N PHE A 173 -5.27 -3.31 5.04
CA PHE A 173 -4.50 -2.15 5.48
C PHE A 173 -3.44 -1.77 4.45
N MET A 174 -3.74 -0.78 3.61
CA MET A 174 -2.79 -0.05 2.77
C MET A 174 -1.80 -0.95 2.01
N ARG A 175 -2.28 -2.05 1.45
CA ARG A 175 -1.51 -3.09 0.74
C ARG A 175 -0.44 -3.81 1.57
N GLN A 176 -0.34 -3.49 2.86
CA GLN A 176 0.61 -4.09 3.79
C GLN A 176 0.03 -5.31 4.46
N ILE A 177 -1.27 -5.30 4.75
CA ILE A 177 -1.99 -6.42 5.35
C ILE A 177 -3.11 -6.81 4.40
N LEU A 178 -3.04 -8.02 3.86
CA LEU A 178 -3.98 -8.52 2.86
C LEU A 178 -4.68 -9.76 3.39
N LYS A 179 -5.97 -9.88 3.13
CA LYS A 179 -6.66 -11.16 3.18
C LYS A 179 -6.40 -11.88 1.87
N VAL A 180 -5.85 -13.08 1.96
CA VAL A 180 -5.47 -13.86 0.78
C VAL A 180 -5.99 -15.28 0.86
N LYS A 181 -6.06 -15.94 -0.30
CA LYS A 181 -6.45 -17.33 -0.44
C LYS A 181 -5.36 -18.10 -1.14
N ILE A 182 -4.95 -19.22 -0.56
CA ILE A 182 -4.01 -20.14 -1.16
C ILE A 182 -4.78 -21.01 -2.17
N SER A 183 -4.41 -20.92 -3.44
CA SER A 183 -5.11 -21.56 -4.55
C SER A 183 -5.06 -23.08 -4.50
N THR A 184 -3.98 -23.65 -3.96
CA THR A 184 -3.74 -25.11 -3.93
C THR A 184 -4.63 -25.86 -2.95
N ASN A 185 -5.00 -25.24 -1.82
CA ASN A 185 -5.81 -25.87 -0.77
C ASN A 185 -7.06 -25.07 -0.38
N GLY A 186 -7.27 -23.88 -0.97
CA GLY A 186 -8.38 -22.99 -0.67
C GLY A 186 -8.32 -22.31 0.69
N GLN A 187 -7.21 -22.43 1.43
CA GLN A 187 -7.05 -21.86 2.76
C GLN A 187 -7.00 -20.33 2.71
N VAL A 188 -7.82 -19.69 3.54
CA VAL A 188 -7.81 -18.23 3.72
C VAL A 188 -6.85 -17.87 4.86
N CYS A 189 -6.02 -16.88 4.63
CA CYS A 189 -4.99 -16.41 5.55
C CYS A 189 -4.78 -14.89 5.44
N VAL A 190 -4.00 -14.35 6.36
CA VAL A 190 -3.50 -12.97 6.29
C VAL A 190 -2.10 -13.00 5.71
N PHE A 191 -1.85 -12.16 4.73
CA PHE A 191 -0.51 -11.85 4.25
C PHE A 191 -0.05 -10.52 4.84
N LYS A 192 1.16 -10.48 5.39
CA LYS A 192 1.82 -9.25 5.82
C LYS A 192 3.03 -8.99 4.95
N SER A 193 3.03 -7.86 4.24
CA SER A 193 4.07 -7.45 3.31
C SER A 193 5.33 -6.99 4.03
N ALA A 194 6.49 -7.38 3.49
CA ALA A 194 7.77 -6.76 3.81
C ALA A 194 7.85 -5.40 3.10
N THR A 195 8.08 -4.34 3.86
CA THR A 195 8.20 -2.97 3.38
C THR A 195 9.37 -2.27 4.05
N TYR A 196 9.84 -1.18 3.46
CA TYR A 196 10.95 -0.41 4.02
C TYR A 196 10.55 0.12 5.41
N GLY A 197 11.35 -0.22 6.41
CA GLY A 197 11.15 0.18 7.80
C GLY A 197 10.40 -0.83 8.68
N ASN A 198 9.86 -1.92 8.11
CA ASN A 198 9.19 -2.97 8.90
C ASN A 198 9.95 -4.31 8.93
N GLU A 199 11.11 -4.41 8.28
CA GLU A 199 11.81 -5.67 8.04
C GLU A 199 12.22 -6.35 9.35
N ASP A 200 12.80 -5.60 10.27
CA ASP A 200 13.23 -6.12 11.57
C ASP A 200 12.06 -6.54 12.45
N GLN A 201 10.93 -5.81 12.35
CA GLN A 201 9.70 -6.19 13.02
C GLN A 201 9.17 -7.51 12.47
N LEU A 202 9.10 -7.64 11.15
CA LEU A 202 8.60 -8.84 10.50
C LEU A 202 9.50 -10.05 10.78
N LYS A 203 10.83 -9.89 10.73
CA LYS A 203 11.79 -10.94 11.13
C LYS A 203 11.60 -11.36 12.57
N ARG A 204 11.39 -10.41 13.48
CA ARG A 204 11.12 -10.73 14.89
C ARG A 204 9.83 -11.51 15.04
N GLU A 205 8.78 -11.10 14.35
CA GLU A 205 7.48 -11.77 14.36
C GLU A 205 7.59 -13.21 13.84
N ILE A 206 8.25 -13.44 12.70
CA ILE A 206 8.54 -14.78 12.17
C ILE A 206 9.22 -15.65 13.22
N ASN A 207 10.28 -15.12 13.84
CA ASN A 207 11.04 -15.86 14.84
C ASN A 207 10.19 -16.24 16.06
N VAL A 208 9.37 -15.32 16.56
CA VAL A 208 8.49 -15.57 17.71
C VAL A 208 7.41 -16.59 17.37
N LEU A 209 6.71 -16.41 16.25
CA LEU A 209 5.63 -17.32 15.84
C LEU A 209 6.16 -18.73 15.55
N ARG A 210 7.36 -18.83 14.96
CA ARG A 210 8.05 -20.10 14.78
C ARG A 210 8.37 -20.76 16.12
N GLN A 211 8.99 -20.04 17.05
CA GLN A 211 9.30 -20.57 18.38
C GLN A 211 8.06 -21.09 19.11
N ILE A 212 6.94 -20.38 19.00
CA ILE A 212 5.66 -20.81 19.58
C ILE A 212 5.19 -22.11 18.92
N SER A 213 5.32 -22.22 17.59
CA SER A 213 4.89 -23.41 16.84
C SER A 213 5.80 -24.62 17.08
N GLU A 214 7.07 -24.40 17.38
CA GLU A 214 8.03 -25.45 17.78
C GLU A 214 7.83 -25.90 19.23
N THR A 215 7.33 -25.02 20.10
CA THR A 215 7.14 -25.31 21.53
C THR A 215 5.80 -25.99 21.81
N TRP A 216 4.74 -25.59 21.11
CA TRP A 216 3.38 -26.08 21.33
C TRP A 216 2.73 -26.58 20.04
N GLU A 217 2.25 -27.81 20.08
CA GLU A 217 1.40 -28.35 19.03
C GLU A 217 0.09 -27.55 18.89
N PRO A 218 -0.53 -27.46 17.69
CA PRO A 218 -1.72 -26.64 17.47
C PRO A 218 -2.89 -26.92 18.42
N GLY A 219 -2.99 -28.15 18.96
CA GLY A 219 -4.04 -28.58 19.89
C GLY A 219 -3.64 -28.61 21.37
N ASP A 220 -2.45 -28.14 21.73
CA ASP A 220 -2.02 -28.11 23.14
C ASP A 220 -2.88 -27.11 23.94
N PRO A 221 -3.52 -27.52 25.04
CA PRO A 221 -4.35 -26.62 25.86
C PRO A 221 -3.56 -25.49 26.54
N SER A 222 -2.23 -25.59 26.59
CA SER A 222 -1.31 -24.59 27.13
C SER A 222 -0.75 -23.65 26.06
N ARG A 223 -1.12 -23.88 24.79
CA ARG A 223 -0.67 -23.06 23.67
C ARG A 223 -1.21 -21.65 23.81
N LEU A 224 -0.33 -20.67 23.57
CA LEU A 224 -0.73 -19.27 23.52
C LEU A 224 -1.73 -19.05 22.37
N HIS A 225 -2.80 -18.30 22.63
CA HIS A 225 -3.80 -17.93 21.64
C HIS A 225 -3.29 -16.82 20.72
N VAL A 226 -2.31 -17.14 19.89
CA VAL A 226 -1.75 -16.26 18.86
C VAL A 226 -1.96 -16.86 17.46
N PRO A 227 -2.06 -16.01 16.42
CA PRO A 227 -2.10 -16.49 15.04
C PRO A 227 -0.93 -17.43 14.72
N ARG A 228 -1.18 -18.47 13.93
CA ARG A 228 -0.13 -19.37 13.46
C ARG A 228 0.63 -18.76 12.29
N LEU A 229 1.95 -18.94 12.27
CA LEU A 229 2.74 -18.79 11.06
C LEU A 229 2.44 -19.97 10.13
N LEU A 230 1.86 -19.68 8.97
CA LEU A 230 1.47 -20.68 7.97
C LEU A 230 2.53 -20.85 6.89
N GLY A 231 3.29 -19.80 6.59
CA GLY A 231 4.32 -19.85 5.56
C GLY A 231 4.94 -18.49 5.26
N LEU A 232 5.82 -18.49 4.28
CA LEU A 232 6.43 -17.30 3.67
C LEU A 232 5.94 -17.19 2.24
N ALA A 233 5.54 -16.00 1.81
CA ALA A 233 5.21 -15.77 0.41
C ALA A 233 6.48 -15.39 -0.35
N THR A 234 6.74 -16.02 -1.50
CA THR A 234 7.94 -15.80 -2.30
C THR A 234 7.63 -15.31 -3.71
N SER A 235 8.52 -14.50 -4.29
CA SER A 235 8.46 -14.11 -5.70
C SER A 235 8.77 -15.31 -6.60
N GLY A 236 8.02 -15.45 -7.70
CA GLY A 236 8.17 -16.56 -8.64
C GLY A 236 9.51 -16.61 -9.38
N GLY A 237 10.24 -15.49 -9.46
CA GLY A 237 11.46 -15.37 -10.27
C GLY A 237 12.79 -15.61 -9.54
N GLY A 238 12.80 -15.54 -8.19
CA GLY A 238 14.05 -15.51 -7.43
C GLY A 238 13.98 -16.01 -6.00
N GLY A 239 12.83 -16.55 -5.55
CA GLY A 239 12.67 -17.02 -4.17
C GLY A 239 12.76 -15.92 -3.11
N GLN A 240 12.71 -14.64 -3.52
CA GLN A 240 12.68 -13.51 -2.60
C GLN A 240 11.42 -13.59 -1.76
N ILE A 241 11.58 -13.49 -0.44
CA ILE A 241 10.44 -13.44 0.48
C ILE A 241 9.80 -12.06 0.39
N LEU A 242 8.53 -12.04 -0.03
CA LEU A 242 7.69 -10.84 -0.14
C LEU A 242 7.03 -10.49 1.18
N GLY A 243 6.91 -11.46 2.09
CA GLY A 243 6.23 -11.30 3.36
C GLY A 243 5.83 -12.65 3.97
N ILE A 244 4.97 -12.61 4.97
CA ILE A 244 4.60 -13.78 5.77
C ILE A 244 3.11 -14.07 5.65
N LEU A 245 2.75 -15.34 5.81
CA LEU A 245 1.37 -15.82 5.82
C LEU A 245 1.03 -16.27 7.24
N GLU A 246 -0.05 -15.72 7.78
CA GLU A 246 -0.57 -15.99 9.10
C GLU A 246 -2.00 -16.49 9.07
N GLU A 247 -2.39 -17.21 10.11
CA GLU A 247 -3.78 -17.61 10.32
C GLU A 247 -4.71 -16.39 10.35
N PHE A 248 -5.73 -16.42 9.48
CA PHE A 248 -6.78 -15.41 9.50
C PHE A 248 -7.69 -15.66 10.70
N VAL A 249 -7.82 -14.65 11.56
CA VAL A 249 -8.75 -14.64 12.68
C VAL A 249 -9.96 -13.85 12.26
N ASP A 250 -11.09 -14.53 12.08
CA ASP A 250 -12.36 -13.88 11.79
C ASP A 250 -12.85 -13.15 13.05
N GLY A 251 -13.22 -11.88 12.88
CA GLY A 251 -13.51 -11.01 14.02
C GLY A 251 -14.20 -9.71 13.61
N THR A 252 -14.83 -9.08 14.58
CA THR A 252 -15.42 -7.75 14.42
C THR A 252 -14.40 -6.69 14.79
N ASN A 253 -14.39 -5.59 14.03
CA ASN A 253 -13.55 -4.44 14.34
C ASN A 253 -13.81 -3.92 15.76
N LEU A 254 -12.75 -3.73 16.55
CA LEU A 254 -12.87 -3.35 17.97
C LEU A 254 -13.60 -2.03 18.19
N TYR A 255 -13.51 -1.07 17.25
CA TYR A 255 -14.25 0.20 17.34
C TYR A 255 -15.76 0.04 17.15
N GLN A 256 -16.21 -1.07 16.56
CA GLN A 256 -17.63 -1.44 16.46
C GLN A 256 -18.08 -2.26 17.68
N PHE A 257 -17.14 -2.69 18.51
CA PHE A 257 -17.41 -3.52 19.66
C PHE A 257 -17.68 -2.64 20.88
N ASN A 258 -18.96 -2.47 21.23
CA ASN A 258 -19.31 -1.81 22.47
C ASN A 258 -19.10 -2.78 23.65
N ILE A 259 -17.94 -2.67 24.31
CA ILE A 259 -17.57 -3.48 25.49
C ILE A 259 -18.64 -3.39 26.60
N ASP A 260 -19.31 -2.25 26.72
CA ASP A 260 -20.30 -2.02 27.78
C ASP A 260 -21.60 -2.80 27.53
N ASP A 261 -21.96 -3.03 26.26
CA ASP A 261 -23.15 -3.78 25.86
C ASP A 261 -22.88 -5.28 25.66
N ALA A 262 -21.61 -5.69 25.58
CA ALA A 262 -21.24 -7.09 25.42
C ALA A 262 -21.60 -7.90 26.69
N PRO A 263 -22.43 -8.96 26.58
CA PRO A 263 -22.68 -9.89 27.69
C PRO A 263 -21.37 -10.42 28.24
N SER A 264 -21.28 -10.63 29.56
CA SER A 264 -20.06 -11.07 30.24
C SER A 264 -19.45 -12.36 29.67
N ALA A 265 -20.25 -13.22 29.02
CA ALA A 265 -19.77 -14.41 28.33
C ALA A 265 -18.98 -14.13 27.03
N GLN A 266 -19.23 -13.01 26.36
CA GLN A 266 -18.51 -12.58 25.16
C GLN A 266 -17.25 -11.76 25.47
N ARG A 267 -17.10 -11.23 26.70
CA ARG A 267 -15.89 -10.51 27.12
C ARG A 267 -14.72 -11.43 27.48
N GLN A 268 -14.97 -12.74 27.55
CA GLN A 268 -14.01 -13.76 27.98
C GLN A 268 -13.59 -14.71 26.84
N GLN A 269 -14.14 -14.54 25.65
CA GLN A 269 -13.72 -15.21 24.41
C GLN A 269 -12.74 -14.32 23.66
#